data_AF-A0A7S3P0R5-F1
#
_entry.id   AF-A0A7S3P0R5-F1
#
_cell.length_a   1.000
_cell.length_b   1.000
_cell.length_c   1.000
_cell.angle_alpha   90.00
_cell.angle_beta   90.00
_cell.angle_gamma   90.00
#
_symmetry.space_group_name_H-M   'P 1'
#
loop_
_entity.id
_entity.type
_entity.pdbx_description
1 polymer ?
#
loop_
_entity_poly.entity_id
_entity_poly.type
_entity_poly.pdbx_seq_one_letter_code
_entity_poly.pdbx_strand_id
1 'polypeptide(L)'
;GVISKLPTILKDGLFQRTDDTSSIDDMKVVKGYDFNQGVDYEKLLKTYIHSGCQATYVGEAIEIINQIIDWRLSDEDIKKEKDERYMDPEVRADTRCTIFLGYSSSMISSGMREIIRFLVQ
;
A
#
# COMPACT_ATOMS: atom_id res chain seq x y z
N GLY A 1 26.86 5.85 37.82
CA GLY A 1 25.49 5.48 37.39
C GLY A 1 25.46 4.01 37.00
N VAL A 2 24.30 3.36 37.00
CA VAL A 2 24.13 1.92 36.75
C VAL A 2 24.85 1.43 35.47
N ILE A 3 24.93 2.28 34.44
CA ILE A 3 25.60 2.00 33.17
C ILE A 3 27.11 1.75 33.31
N SER A 4 27.80 2.40 34.26
CA SER A 4 29.26 2.22 34.43
C SER A 4 29.62 0.84 34.97
N LYS A 5 28.69 0.16 35.66
CA LYS A 5 28.85 -1.17 36.26
C LYS A 5 28.50 -2.33 35.31
N LEU A 6 28.02 -2.05 34.09
CA LEU A 6 27.70 -3.10 33.11
C LEU A 6 28.98 -3.75 32.58
N PRO A 7 29.02 -5.10 32.48
CA PRO A 7 30.02 -5.85 31.74
C PRO A 7 30.22 -5.31 30.32
N THR A 8 31.46 -5.29 29.84
CA THR A 8 31.83 -4.73 28.53
C THR A 8 31.04 -5.36 27.39
N ILE A 9 30.84 -6.69 27.42
CA ILE A 9 30.06 -7.42 26.41
C ILE A 9 28.60 -6.95 26.29
N LEU A 10 28.00 -6.51 27.39
CA LEU A 10 26.63 -5.97 27.39
C LEU A 10 26.60 -4.53 26.87
N LYS A 11 27.67 -3.76 27.09
CA LYS A 11 27.77 -2.40 26.54
C LYS A 11 27.91 -2.44 25.03
N ASP A 12 28.76 -3.33 24.52
CA ASP A 12 29.03 -3.44 23.09
C ASP A 12 27.85 -4.05 22.31
N GLY A 13 27.06 -4.92 22.95
CA GLY A 13 25.85 -5.48 22.34
C GLY A 13 24.64 -4.53 22.37
N LEU A 14 24.47 -3.75 23.44
CA LEU A 14 23.28 -2.90 23.62
C LEU A 14 23.44 -1.51 22.98
N PHE A 15 24.65 -0.94 23.03
CA PHE A 15 24.92 0.43 22.58
C PHE A 15 25.69 0.46 21.26
N GLN A 16 25.29 -0.41 20.33
CA GLN A 16 25.77 -0.30 18.96
C GLN A 16 25.27 0.99 18.34
N ARG A 17 26.17 1.74 17.72
CA ARG A 17 25.79 2.89 16.92
C ARG A 17 25.11 2.40 15.65
N THR A 18 23.97 3.01 15.35
CA THR A 18 23.34 2.87 14.03
C THR A 18 24.18 3.63 12.99
N ASP A 19 24.23 3.10 11.78
CA ASP A 19 24.84 3.75 10.63
C ASP A 19 24.05 5.01 10.21
N ASP A 20 24.58 5.74 9.21
CA ASP A 20 23.97 6.96 8.69
C ASP A 20 22.51 6.74 8.25
N THR A 21 21.60 7.57 8.77
CA THR A 21 20.16 7.46 8.56
C THR A 21 19.68 8.19 7.31
N SER A 22 20.58 8.74 6.50
CA SER A 22 20.23 9.38 5.22
C SER A 22 19.43 8.45 4.28
N SER A 23 19.61 7.12 4.41
CA SER A 23 18.86 6.10 3.67
C SER A 23 17.41 5.89 4.12
N ILE A 24 16.98 6.45 5.26
CA ILE A 24 15.63 6.27 5.81
C ILE A 24 14.75 7.53 5.73
N ASP A 25 15.26 8.63 5.17
CA ASP A 25 14.52 9.90 5.05
C ASP A 25 13.26 9.77 4.19
N ASP A 26 13.30 8.91 3.17
CA ASP A 26 12.16 8.62 2.29
C ASP A 26 11.22 7.51 2.84
N MET A 27 11.52 6.93 4.00
CA MET A 27 10.71 5.84 4.56
C MET A 27 9.45 6.36 5.27
N LYS A 28 8.36 5.61 5.13
CA LYS A 28 7.10 5.89 5.83
C LYS A 28 7.28 5.75 7.34
N VAL A 29 7.11 6.85 8.08
CA VAL A 29 7.22 6.87 9.54
C VAL A 29 6.05 6.10 10.17
N VAL A 30 6.37 5.20 11.12
CA VAL A 30 5.34 4.44 11.85
C VAL A 30 4.55 5.36 12.76
N LYS A 31 3.26 5.52 12.49
CA LYS A 31 2.34 6.37 13.26
C LYS A 31 0.89 5.93 13.06
N GLY A 32 0.25 5.49 14.14
CA GLY A 32 -1.18 5.13 14.14
C GLY A 32 -2.12 6.34 14.18
N TYR A 33 -3.41 6.08 14.00
CA TYR A 33 -4.47 7.08 14.13
C TYR A 33 -4.59 7.61 15.56
N ASP A 34 -4.64 8.94 15.71
CA ASP A 34 -4.87 9.59 17.00
C ASP A 34 -6.38 9.75 17.25
N PHE A 35 -6.94 9.03 18.21
CA PHE A 35 -8.38 9.11 18.54
C PHE A 35 -8.77 10.40 19.26
N ASN A 36 -7.82 11.22 19.72
CA ASN A 36 -8.13 12.54 20.28
C ASN A 36 -8.71 13.50 19.22
N GLN A 37 -8.48 13.22 17.93
CA GLN A 37 -9.10 13.99 16.83
C GLN A 37 -10.53 13.54 16.49
N GLY A 38 -11.11 12.61 17.27
CA GLY A 38 -12.44 12.03 17.05
C GLY A 38 -12.43 10.71 16.30
N VAL A 39 -13.62 10.18 15.99
CA VAL A 39 -13.79 8.92 15.25
C VAL A 39 -14.06 9.23 13.78
N ASP A 40 -13.03 9.09 12.95
CA ASP A 40 -13.06 9.28 11.51
C ASP A 40 -12.53 8.01 10.83
N TYR A 41 -13.42 7.21 10.25
CA TYR A 41 -13.08 5.91 9.65
C TYR A 41 -12.21 6.04 8.41
N GLU A 42 -12.39 7.10 7.63
CA GLU A 42 -11.61 7.33 6.42
C GLU A 42 -10.16 7.63 6.81
N LYS A 43 -9.96 8.55 7.77
CA LYS A 43 -8.61 8.84 8.28
C LYS A 43 -8.01 7.64 9.00
N LEU A 44 -8.80 6.88 9.76
CA LEU A 44 -8.33 5.66 10.41
C LEU A 44 -7.76 4.68 9.38
N LEU A 45 -8.53 4.34 8.33
CA LEU A 45 -8.07 3.43 7.29
C LEU A 45 -6.87 3.99 6.51
N LYS A 46 -6.82 5.30 6.25
CA LYS A 46 -5.65 5.95 5.61
C LYS A 46 -4.37 5.82 6.45
N THR A 47 -4.46 5.77 7.78
CA THR A 47 -3.27 5.56 8.63
C THR A 47 -2.70 4.15 8.56
N TYR A 48 -3.44 3.17 8.02
CA TYR A 48 -2.99 1.76 8.00
C TYR A 48 -1.64 1.57 7.31
N ILE A 49 -1.35 2.37 6.28
CA ILE A 49 -0.05 2.37 5.59
C ILE A 49 1.14 2.67 6.53
N HIS A 50 0.88 3.40 7.63
CA HIS A 50 1.85 3.78 8.67
C HIS A 50 1.72 2.96 9.96
N SER A 51 0.78 2.00 10.04
CA SER A 51 0.47 1.29 11.29
C SER A 51 1.36 0.07 11.55
N GLY A 52 2.05 -0.43 10.53
CA GLY A 52 2.91 -1.61 10.61
C GLY A 52 2.15 -2.94 10.52
N CYS A 53 2.90 -4.05 10.47
CA CYS A 53 2.37 -5.41 10.39
C CYS A 53 1.37 -5.57 9.22
N GLN A 54 0.25 -6.26 9.45
CA GLN A 54 -0.78 -6.52 8.44
C GLN A 54 -1.55 -5.26 8.04
N ALA A 55 -1.60 -4.23 8.90
CA ALA A 55 -2.27 -2.99 8.57
C ALA A 55 -1.59 -2.30 7.38
N THR A 56 -0.25 -2.27 7.35
CA THR A 56 0.50 -1.72 6.21
C THR A 56 0.15 -2.42 4.91
N TYR A 57 0.08 -3.76 4.90
CA TYR A 57 -0.32 -4.50 3.69
C TYR A 57 -1.74 -4.18 3.21
N VAL A 58 -2.68 -3.94 4.13
CA VAL A 58 -4.03 -3.48 3.75
C VAL A 58 -3.98 -2.07 3.14
N GLY A 59 -3.20 -1.16 3.72
CA GLY A 59 -3.00 0.18 3.16
C GLY A 59 -2.38 0.14 1.76
N GLU A 60 -1.36 -0.69 1.56
CA GLU A 60 -0.71 -0.89 0.26
C GLU A 60 -1.67 -1.49 -0.77
N ALA A 61 -2.47 -2.49 -0.37
CA ALA A 61 -3.47 -3.09 -1.24
C ALA A 61 -4.51 -2.05 -1.71
N ILE A 62 -4.93 -1.13 -0.83
CA ILE A 62 -5.83 -0.03 -1.20
C ILE A 62 -5.16 0.91 -2.22
N GLU A 63 -3.90 1.31 -1.99
CA GLU A 63 -3.13 2.15 -2.93
C GLU A 63 -3.03 1.49 -4.32
N ILE A 64 -2.67 0.20 -4.37
CA ILE A 64 -2.53 -0.56 -5.62
C ILE A 64 -3.87 -0.71 -6.35
N ILE A 65 -4.96 -1.02 -5.64
CA ILE A 65 -6.29 -1.16 -6.27
C ILE A 65 -6.73 0.16 -6.89
N ASN A 66 -6.54 1.29 -6.19
CA ASN A 66 -6.86 2.60 -6.75
C ASN A 66 -6.01 2.92 -7.99
N GLN A 67 -4.71 2.60 -7.96
CA GLN A 67 -3.85 2.75 -9.14
C GLN A 67 -4.35 1.93 -10.33
N ILE A 68 -4.80 0.70 -10.12
CA ILE A 68 -5.36 -0.16 -11.20
C ILE A 68 -6.65 0.43 -11.79
N ILE A 69 -7.51 1.03 -10.94
CA ILE A 69 -8.77 1.66 -11.35
C ILE A 69 -8.50 2.95 -12.15
N ASP A 70 -7.52 3.73 -11.70
CA ASP A 70 -7.19 5.03 -12.28
C ASP A 70 -6.35 4.89 -13.56
N TRP A 71 -5.53 3.85 -13.67
CA TRP A 71 -4.61 3.64 -14.79
C TRP A 71 -5.31 3.67 -16.14
N ARG A 72 -4.70 4.37 -17.10
CA ARG A 72 -5.07 4.36 -18.52
C ARG A 72 -3.86 4.04 -19.36
N LEU A 73 -4.07 3.47 -20.54
CA LEU A 73 -2.98 3.22 -21.48
C LEU A 73 -2.29 4.53 -21.93
N SER A 74 -3.00 5.66 -21.87
CA SER A 74 -2.43 6.99 -22.11
C SER A 74 -1.31 7.40 -21.15
N ASP A 75 -1.25 6.79 -19.96
CA ASP A 75 -0.20 7.08 -18.96
C ASP A 75 1.14 6.46 -19.36
N GLU A 76 1.13 5.48 -20.26
CA GLU A 76 2.32 4.80 -20.78
C GLU A 76 2.89 5.51 -22.01
N ASP A 77 4.22 5.49 -22.15
CA ASP A 77 4.93 6.08 -23.28
C ASP A 77 4.53 5.43 -24.62
N ILE A 78 3.91 6.23 -25.48
CA ILE A 78 3.46 5.83 -26.82
C ILE A 78 4.60 5.25 -27.69
N LYS A 79 5.85 5.66 -27.47
CA LYS A 79 7.01 5.16 -28.24
C LYS A 79 7.27 3.67 -28.04
N LYS A 80 6.75 3.08 -26.96
CA LYS A 80 6.85 1.65 -26.68
C LYS A 80 5.73 0.85 -27.34
N GLU A 81 4.71 1.52 -27.87
CA GLU A 81 3.56 0.87 -28.49
C GLU A 81 3.95 0.26 -29.84
N LYS A 82 3.50 -0.97 -30.07
CA LYS A 82 3.73 -1.70 -31.33
C LYS A 82 2.42 -2.04 -32.04
N ASP A 83 1.30 -1.92 -31.35
CA ASP A 83 -0.02 -2.22 -31.88
C ASP A 83 -0.64 -0.96 -32.49
N GLU A 84 -0.93 -1.00 -33.79
CA GLU A 84 -1.53 0.11 -34.53
C GLU A 84 -2.86 0.56 -33.93
N ARG A 85 -3.60 -0.34 -33.27
CA ARG A 85 -4.89 -0.04 -32.63
C ARG A 85 -4.77 0.96 -31.48
N TYR A 86 -3.61 1.01 -30.83
CA TYR A 86 -3.33 1.87 -29.67
C TYR A 86 -2.42 3.05 -30.03
N MET A 87 -2.29 3.40 -31.31
CA MET A 87 -1.58 4.59 -31.75
C MET A 87 -2.44 5.86 -31.65
N ASP A 88 -3.76 5.73 -31.67
CA ASP A 88 -4.69 6.84 -31.51
C ASP A 88 -4.75 7.30 -30.03
N PRO A 89 -4.42 8.57 -29.72
CA PRO A 89 -4.52 9.10 -28.37
C PRO A 89 -5.89 8.94 -27.71
N GLU A 90 -6.99 9.05 -28.46
CA GLU A 90 -8.35 8.91 -27.89
C GLU A 90 -8.61 7.47 -27.44
N VAL A 91 -8.20 6.49 -28.24
CA VAL A 91 -8.31 5.06 -27.90
C VAL A 91 -7.48 4.72 -26.67
N ARG A 92 -6.27 5.28 -26.54
CA ARG A 92 -5.41 5.07 -25.37
C ARG A 92 -6.00 5.66 -24.09
N ALA A 93 -6.62 6.84 -24.18
CA ALA A 93 -7.25 7.49 -23.05
C ALA A 93 -8.48 6.72 -22.54
N ASP A 94 -9.20 6.03 -23.43
CA ASP A 94 -10.34 5.19 -23.06
C ASP A 94 -9.94 3.76 -22.64
N THR A 95 -8.75 3.29 -23.04
CA THR A 95 -8.25 1.95 -22.69
C THR A 95 -7.88 1.87 -21.21
N ARG A 96 -8.63 1.06 -20.46
CA ARG A 96 -8.45 0.82 -19.02
C ARG A 96 -7.68 -0.47 -18.74
N CYS A 97 -7.28 -0.67 -17.48
CA CYS A 97 -6.70 -1.92 -17.02
C CYS A 97 -7.75 -3.06 -16.99
N THR A 98 -7.38 -4.24 -17.48
CA THR A 98 -8.22 -5.45 -17.35
C THR A 98 -7.99 -6.07 -15.96
N ILE A 99 -9.03 -6.07 -15.12
CA ILE A 99 -8.96 -6.57 -13.75
C ILE A 99 -9.44 -8.03 -13.69
N PHE A 100 -8.58 -8.93 -13.21
CA PHE A 100 -8.94 -10.32 -12.94
C PHE A 100 -9.28 -10.51 -11.47
N LEU A 101 -10.54 -10.82 -11.17
CA LEU A 101 -11.02 -11.07 -9.80
C LEU A 101 -11.18 -12.57 -9.56
N GLY A 102 -10.36 -13.13 -8.67
CA GLY A 102 -10.45 -14.53 -8.23
C GLY A 102 -10.90 -14.62 -6.77
N TYR A 103 -11.79 -15.56 -6.46
CA TYR A 103 -12.27 -15.83 -5.11
C TYR A 103 -12.55 -17.33 -4.93
N SER A 104 -12.51 -17.81 -3.68
CA SER A 104 -12.84 -19.20 -3.33
C SER A 104 -14.35 -19.43 -3.19
N SER A 105 -14.78 -20.69 -3.20
CA SER A 105 -16.18 -21.06 -2.96
C SER A 105 -16.68 -20.60 -1.59
N SER A 106 -15.82 -20.63 -0.57
CA SER A 106 -16.14 -20.16 0.78
C SER A 106 -16.50 -18.66 0.84
N MET A 107 -15.91 -17.83 -0.03
CA MET A 107 -16.23 -16.40 -0.09
C MET A 107 -17.64 -16.16 -0.66
N ILE A 108 -18.07 -16.93 -1.66
CA ILE A 108 -19.43 -16.85 -2.22
C ILE A 108 -20.49 -17.41 -1.26
N SER A 109 -20.14 -18.40 -0.44
CA SER A 109 -21.04 -18.89 0.60
C SER A 109 -21.11 -17.99 1.84
N SER A 110 -20.25 -16.95 1.91
CA SER A 110 -20.22 -15.97 2.99
C SER A 110 -20.86 -14.63 2.58
N GLY A 111 -20.97 -13.69 3.51
CA GLY A 111 -21.44 -12.32 3.22
C GLY A 111 -20.53 -11.49 2.30
N MET A 112 -19.38 -12.03 1.88
CA MET A 112 -18.56 -11.40 0.82
C MET A 112 -19.25 -11.48 -0.55
N ARG A 113 -20.26 -12.33 -0.72
CA ARG A 113 -21.05 -12.46 -1.95
C ARG A 113 -21.63 -11.11 -2.38
N GLU A 114 -22.18 -10.34 -1.46
CA GLU A 114 -22.80 -9.04 -1.74
C GLU A 114 -21.76 -8.02 -2.25
N ILE A 115 -20.54 -8.04 -1.70
CA ILE A 115 -19.43 -7.19 -2.15
C ILE A 115 -18.98 -7.60 -3.56
N ILE A 116 -18.79 -8.90 -3.80
CA ILE A 116 -18.41 -9.41 -5.13
C ILE A 116 -19.49 -9.07 -6.15
N ARG A 117 -20.77 -9.20 -5.78
CA ARG A 117 -21.91 -8.81 -6.64
C ARG A 117 -21.84 -7.32 -6.98
N PHE A 118 -21.59 -6.45 -6.01
CA PHE A 118 -21.48 -5.01 -6.25
C PHE A 118 -20.40 -4.65 -7.28
N LEU A 119 -19.27 -5.37 -7.27
CA LEU A 119 -18.16 -5.13 -8.21
C LEU A 119 -18.45 -5.56 -9.65
N VAL A 120 -19.39 -6.47 -9.87
CA VAL A 120 -19.67 -7.09 -11.18
C VAL A 120 -21.01 -6.62 -11.79
N GLN A 121 -21.82 -5.90 -11.02
CA GLN A 121 -23.16 -5.43 -11.43
C GLN A 121 -23.08 -4.27 -12.43
#